data_AF-A0A6P2NM63-F1
#
_entry.id   AF-A0A6P2NM63-F1
#
_cell.length_a   1.000
_cell.length_b   1.000
_cell.length_c   1.000
_cell.angle_alpha   90.00
_cell.angle_beta   90.00
_cell.angle_gamma   90.00
#
_symmetry.space_group_name_H-M   'P 1'
#
loop_
_entity.id
_entity.type
_entity.pdbx_description
1 polymer ?
#
loop_
_entity_poly.entity_id
_entity_poly.type
_entity_poly.pdbx_seq_one_letter_code
_entity_poly.pdbx_strand_id
1 'polypeptide(L)'
;MGNRAWLYLRSNSGNGARMTQVAEANNHFPTLWRILLADGARGTAIADQRVFGDAGTDNLTSDADAAVARLGTLSTFLGRHARRGETPWLARQLDGAARYLGEQAARLTENGEPAGFSANLDELSWLSDDDDFIATTRESCHATWTQIQACIAANDARGVRHLLGINGPGDWVWGFGFGGLSHAYFSRQQPPRDTTYDDFVASGGLSADDLRCDASGSDAFRAKRRQRFLSEDYFDWLQPYLDERVAYWSENISPVGSTENEQKALTARHLVSGYYPRFLLMYTSGMDLTLLRDALEPVIAAYERCTDACRAHEENDRQPPLWFDSIEDYETVMQLIGFCYLLHRRDLLPRIAAMFDPAYRARDTLYEDLLAYEFEGRFDVDQWYHDVPYRPLVFSFYRDTKAESIDDIAAYLDTWYPAMLDATWHDGHLDVGAKGKGRKIYFGYWAVEAAAAAYLLALDDSSLRDRLVYPKDLVDFARSRDTDKQPDAAPDGTR
;
A
#
# COMPACT_ATOMS: atom_id res chain seq x y z
N MET A 1 -2.60 12.49 10.65
CA MET A 1 -1.94 12.62 9.33
C MET A 1 -0.69 13.46 9.49
N GLY A 2 0.34 13.26 8.67
CA GLY A 2 1.61 13.97 8.78
C GLY A 2 2.18 14.36 7.40
N ASN A 3 3.02 15.38 7.39
CA ASN A 3 3.63 15.98 6.20
C ASN A 3 4.84 15.16 5.77
N ARG A 4 4.77 14.52 4.60
CA ARG A 4 5.80 13.57 4.15
C ARG A 4 6.90 14.26 3.38
N ALA A 5 8.08 13.66 3.45
CA ALA A 5 9.22 14.00 2.64
C ALA A 5 9.77 12.71 2.02
N TRP A 6 10.25 12.81 0.78
CA TRP A 6 10.81 11.68 0.05
C TRP A 6 12.20 12.03 -0.46
N LEU A 7 13.11 11.07 -0.38
CA LEU A 7 14.45 11.16 -0.95
C LEU A 7 14.56 10.16 -2.09
N TYR A 8 14.92 10.66 -3.25
CA TYR A 8 15.14 9.89 -4.46
C TYR A 8 16.61 9.93 -4.88
N LEU A 9 17.07 8.90 -5.57
CA LEU A 9 18.21 8.96 -6.48
C LEU A 9 17.69 9.01 -7.91
N ARG A 10 18.34 9.80 -8.77
CA ARG A 10 17.99 9.96 -10.18
C ARG A 10 19.21 9.88 -11.08
N SER A 11 19.02 9.31 -12.27
CA SER A 11 19.97 9.47 -13.36
C SER A 11 19.99 10.94 -13.83
N ASN A 12 21.18 11.42 -14.18
CA ASN A 12 21.38 12.75 -14.76
C ASN A 12 21.43 12.73 -16.30
N SER A 13 21.27 11.55 -16.92
CA SER A 13 21.23 11.39 -18.38
C SER A 13 19.87 11.83 -18.97
N GLY A 14 19.88 12.42 -20.17
CA GLY A 14 18.70 13.01 -20.81
C GLY A 14 17.79 11.99 -21.52
N ASN A 15 16.48 12.26 -21.43
CA ASN A 15 15.30 11.52 -21.92
C ASN A 15 14.95 10.22 -21.15
N GLY A 16 14.14 10.40 -20.10
CA GLY A 16 13.57 9.31 -19.29
C GLY A 16 14.36 9.03 -18.02
N ALA A 17 14.66 10.08 -17.23
CA ALA A 17 15.47 9.97 -16.02
C ALA A 17 14.92 8.89 -15.09
N ARG A 18 15.65 7.77 -15.00
CA ARG A 18 15.34 6.70 -14.06
C ARG A 18 15.51 7.24 -12.65
N MET A 19 14.54 6.96 -11.80
CA MET A 19 14.51 7.41 -10.42
C MET A 19 14.16 6.24 -9.50
N THR A 20 14.75 6.25 -8.30
CA THR A 20 14.48 5.27 -7.24
C THR A 20 14.30 6.01 -5.93
N GLN A 21 13.18 5.78 -5.23
CA GLN A 21 12.99 6.25 -3.87
C GLN A 21 13.94 5.47 -2.95
N VAL A 22 14.78 6.18 -2.20
CA VAL A 22 15.76 5.57 -1.31
C VAL A 22 15.52 5.86 0.16
N ALA A 23 14.69 6.85 0.47
CA ALA A 23 14.20 7.07 1.83
C ALA A 23 12.87 7.85 1.88
N GLU A 24 12.17 7.74 3.02
CA GLU A 24 11.04 8.59 3.39
C GLU A 24 11.14 9.09 4.83
N ALA A 25 10.50 10.24 5.10
CA ALA A 25 10.35 10.80 6.42
C ALA A 25 8.97 11.44 6.57
N ASN A 26 8.49 11.56 7.82
CA ASN A 26 7.19 12.14 8.13
C ASN A 26 7.32 13.16 9.26
N ASN A 27 6.75 14.35 9.07
CA ASN A 27 6.73 15.48 10.00
C ASN A 27 8.10 16.04 10.41
N HIS A 28 9.19 15.60 9.80
CA HIS A 28 10.53 16.09 10.12
C HIS A 28 11.51 15.93 8.96
N PHE A 29 12.57 16.75 8.95
CA PHE A 29 13.69 16.65 8.02
C PHE A 29 14.91 16.01 8.71
N PRO A 30 15.24 14.73 8.42
CA PRO A 30 16.25 13.98 9.17
C PRO A 30 17.67 14.55 9.03
N THR A 31 18.48 14.45 10.09
CA THR A 31 19.89 14.88 10.08
C THR A 31 20.72 14.12 9.04
N LEU A 32 20.42 12.84 8.80
CA LEU A 32 21.04 12.05 7.72
C LEU A 32 20.83 12.72 6.36
N TRP A 33 19.64 13.22 6.08
CA TRP A 33 19.32 13.85 4.80
C TRP A 33 20.04 15.20 4.67
N ARG A 34 20.20 15.96 5.76
CA ARG A 34 21.02 17.18 5.77
C ARG A 34 22.46 16.91 5.38
N ILE A 35 23.01 15.77 5.80
CA ILE A 35 24.38 15.36 5.45
C ILE A 35 24.44 14.95 3.97
N LEU A 36 23.47 14.17 3.49
CA LEU A 36 23.41 13.73 2.09
C LEU A 36 23.24 14.91 1.12
N LEU A 37 22.41 15.88 1.48
CA LEU A 37 22.05 17.04 0.65
C LEU A 37 22.95 18.27 0.87
N ALA A 38 24.03 18.12 1.64
CA ALA A 38 25.04 19.16 1.80
C ALA A 38 25.67 19.52 0.44
N ASP A 39 25.96 20.81 0.26
CA ASP A 39 26.42 21.41 -1.00
C ASP A 39 25.42 21.24 -2.17
N GLY A 40 24.16 20.96 -1.84
CA GLY A 40 23.11 20.76 -2.80
C GLY A 40 22.61 22.03 -3.50
N ALA A 41 21.81 21.85 -4.54
CA ALA A 41 21.20 22.91 -5.33
C ALA A 41 19.70 22.66 -5.55
N ARG A 42 18.97 23.69 -5.98
CA ARG A 42 17.58 23.53 -6.42
C ARG A 42 17.52 22.58 -7.61
N GLY A 43 16.53 21.71 -7.62
CA GLY A 43 16.24 20.80 -8.72
C GLY A 43 14.77 20.80 -9.08
N THR A 44 14.47 20.18 -10.21
CA THR A 44 13.10 20.01 -10.71
C THR A 44 12.25 19.24 -9.72
N ALA A 45 11.04 19.74 -9.44
CA ALA A 45 10.06 19.07 -8.59
C ALA A 45 9.68 17.68 -9.16
N ILE A 46 9.44 16.72 -8.26
CA ILE A 46 8.95 15.37 -8.59
C ILE A 46 7.52 15.26 -8.08
N ALA A 47 6.55 15.07 -8.98
CA ALA A 47 5.12 15.05 -8.64
C ALA A 47 4.55 13.66 -8.32
N ASP A 48 5.33 12.58 -8.54
CA ASP A 48 4.87 11.17 -8.56
C ASP A 48 4.19 10.64 -7.28
N GLN A 49 4.34 11.32 -6.14
CA GLN A 49 3.77 10.92 -4.84
C GLN A 49 2.92 12.00 -4.16
N ARG A 50 2.49 13.03 -4.89
CA ARG A 50 1.59 14.05 -4.34
C ARG A 50 0.23 13.44 -4.00
N VAL A 51 -0.23 13.65 -2.77
CA VAL A 51 -1.56 13.20 -2.30
C VAL A 51 -2.43 14.38 -1.88
N PHE A 52 -1.84 15.48 -1.38
CA PHE A 52 -2.59 16.55 -0.70
C PHE A 52 -2.62 17.92 -1.42
N GLY A 53 -1.87 18.09 -2.52
CA GLY A 53 -1.78 19.36 -3.27
C GLY A 53 -0.38 19.62 -3.84
N ASP A 54 -0.17 20.79 -4.45
CA ASP A 54 1.12 21.28 -4.96
C ASP A 54 1.50 22.56 -4.21
N ALA A 55 2.54 22.52 -3.38
CA ALA A 55 3.04 23.70 -2.67
C ALA A 55 3.92 24.59 -3.57
N GLY A 56 4.18 24.18 -4.82
CA GLY A 56 5.06 24.88 -5.76
C GLY A 56 6.53 24.81 -5.37
N THR A 57 6.93 23.83 -4.55
CA THR A 57 8.28 23.76 -3.99
C THR A 57 9.23 22.99 -4.91
N ASP A 58 10.37 23.60 -5.26
CA ASP A 58 11.47 22.91 -5.94
C ASP A 58 12.03 21.75 -5.09
N ASN A 59 12.64 20.75 -5.72
CA ASN A 59 13.38 19.75 -4.97
C ASN A 59 14.75 20.30 -4.51
N LEU A 60 15.30 19.72 -3.45
CA LEU A 60 16.70 19.91 -3.07
C LEU A 60 17.53 18.74 -3.58
N THR A 61 18.58 19.00 -4.36
CA THR A 61 19.40 17.97 -5.03
C THR A 61 20.85 18.01 -4.59
N SER A 62 21.56 16.88 -4.65
CA SER A 62 23.02 16.83 -4.41
C SER A 62 23.67 15.72 -5.22
N ASP A 63 25.00 15.78 -5.38
CA ASP A 63 25.79 14.72 -6.01
C ASP A 63 25.84 13.46 -5.14
N ALA A 64 25.54 12.29 -5.71
CA ALA A 64 25.44 11.06 -4.95
C ALA A 64 26.80 10.56 -4.44
N ASP A 65 27.86 10.69 -5.24
CA ASP A 65 29.21 10.24 -4.86
C ASP A 65 29.75 11.06 -3.69
N ALA A 66 29.60 12.39 -3.75
CA ALA A 66 29.94 13.28 -2.66
C ALA A 66 29.14 12.94 -1.40
N ALA A 67 27.82 12.72 -1.53
CA ALA A 67 26.96 12.37 -0.41
C ALA A 67 27.36 11.05 0.26
N VAL A 68 27.65 10.01 -0.53
CA VAL A 68 28.13 8.70 -0.03
C VAL A 68 29.51 8.84 0.63
N ALA A 69 30.41 9.65 0.07
CA ALA A 69 31.73 9.92 0.66
C ALA A 69 31.63 10.60 2.04
N ARG A 70 30.65 11.47 2.26
CA ARG A 70 30.38 12.08 3.58
C ARG A 70 30.03 11.02 4.63
N LEU A 71 29.19 10.03 4.27
CA LEU A 71 28.86 8.91 5.15
C LEU A 71 30.08 8.03 5.45
N GLY A 72 30.90 7.73 4.45
CA GLY A 72 32.15 6.97 4.63
C GLY A 72 33.14 7.67 5.57
N THR A 73 33.23 9.01 5.48
CA THR A 73 34.04 9.84 6.38
C THR A 73 33.56 9.73 7.82
N LEU A 74 32.25 9.84 8.05
CA LEU A 74 31.64 9.70 9.38
C LEU A 74 31.82 8.30 9.95
N SER A 75 31.58 7.26 9.14
CA SER A 75 31.77 5.86 9.53
C SER A 75 33.20 5.60 10.00
N THR A 76 34.19 6.01 9.20
CA THR A 76 35.61 5.84 9.50
C THR A 76 36.00 6.56 10.79
N PHE A 77 35.58 7.80 10.95
CA PHE A 77 35.86 8.59 12.14
C PHE A 77 35.25 7.96 13.39
N LEU A 78 33.95 7.67 13.39
CA LEU A 78 33.25 7.10 14.54
C LEU A 78 33.74 5.69 14.88
N GLY A 79 34.20 4.92 13.89
CA GLY A 79 34.82 3.62 14.10
C GLY A 79 36.12 3.69 14.92
N ARG A 80 36.93 4.75 14.71
CA ARG A 80 38.16 5.00 15.49
C ARG A 80 37.88 5.51 16.91
N HIS A 81 36.69 6.05 17.14
CA HIS A 81 36.27 6.67 18.40
C HIS A 81 35.15 5.90 19.12
N ALA A 82 35.03 4.59 18.90
CA ALA A 82 34.10 3.75 19.66
C ALA A 82 34.38 3.84 21.17
N ARG A 83 33.33 4.01 21.99
CA ARG A 83 33.50 4.09 23.45
C ARG A 83 33.98 2.74 24.00
N ARG A 84 34.71 2.75 25.11
CA ARG A 84 35.18 1.51 25.75
C ARG A 84 33.98 0.65 26.16
N GLY A 85 33.89 -0.57 25.61
CA GLY A 85 32.77 -1.50 25.84
C GLY A 85 31.56 -1.30 24.91
N GLU A 86 31.58 -0.30 24.02
CA GLU A 86 30.57 -0.11 22.97
C GLU A 86 31.00 -0.89 21.72
N THR A 87 30.13 -1.76 21.21
CA THR A 87 30.26 -2.26 19.84
C THR A 87 30.10 -1.08 18.88
N PRO A 88 30.89 -0.92 17.80
CA PRO A 88 30.89 0.27 16.94
C PRO A 88 29.67 0.27 15.99
N TRP A 89 28.48 0.06 16.55
CA TRP A 89 27.23 -0.10 15.82
C TRP A 89 26.92 1.16 14.99
N LEU A 90 27.16 2.36 15.52
CA LEU A 90 26.88 3.59 14.77
C LEU A 90 27.74 3.72 13.51
N ALA A 91 29.04 3.41 13.63
CA ALA A 91 29.94 3.37 12.49
C ALA A 91 29.50 2.31 11.48
N ARG A 92 29.12 1.12 11.94
CA ARG A 92 28.61 0.03 11.09
C ARG A 92 27.33 0.41 10.32
N GLN A 93 26.48 1.23 10.92
CA GLN A 93 25.20 1.62 10.32
C GLN A 93 25.38 2.73 9.30
N LEU A 94 26.31 3.66 9.55
CA LEU A 94 26.78 4.62 8.55
C LEU A 94 27.47 3.93 7.37
N ASP A 95 28.30 2.91 7.64
CA ASP A 95 28.91 2.07 6.59
C ASP A 95 27.83 1.37 5.74
N GLY A 96 26.85 0.76 6.39
CA GLY A 96 25.73 0.13 5.69
C GLY A 96 24.93 1.11 4.84
N ALA A 97 24.65 2.31 5.35
CA ALA A 97 23.97 3.36 4.59
C ALA A 97 24.81 3.84 3.39
N ALA A 98 26.12 3.99 3.55
CA ALA A 98 27.02 4.34 2.46
C ALA A 98 27.01 3.28 1.36
N ARG A 99 27.05 1.99 1.72
CA ARG A 99 27.00 0.87 0.77
C ARG A 99 25.68 0.78 0.04
N TYR A 100 24.56 0.78 0.77
CA TYR A 100 23.22 0.76 0.18
C TYR A 100 23.02 1.92 -0.81
N LEU A 101 23.29 3.15 -0.38
CA LEU A 101 23.09 4.32 -1.23
C LEU A 101 24.07 4.36 -2.41
N GLY A 102 25.31 3.90 -2.21
CA GLY A 102 26.31 3.76 -3.27
C GLY A 102 25.91 2.73 -4.32
N GLU A 103 25.35 1.58 -3.91
CA GLU A 103 24.81 0.56 -4.82
C GLU A 103 23.65 1.11 -5.66
N GLN A 104 22.74 1.87 -5.04
CA GLN A 104 21.64 2.51 -5.78
C GLN A 104 22.13 3.59 -6.73
N ALA A 105 23.11 4.41 -6.31
CA ALA A 105 23.70 5.43 -7.16
C ALA A 105 24.43 4.82 -8.37
N ALA A 106 25.16 3.73 -8.16
CA ALA A 106 25.86 3.01 -9.23
C ALA A 106 24.90 2.43 -10.28
N ARG A 107 23.72 1.94 -9.86
CA ARG A 107 22.67 1.43 -10.77
C ARG A 107 22.07 2.50 -11.67
N LEU A 108 22.16 3.76 -11.26
CA LEU A 108 21.59 4.93 -11.95
C LEU A 108 22.67 5.80 -12.62
N THR A 109 23.95 5.42 -12.48
CA THR A 109 25.05 6.06 -13.18
C THR A 109 25.05 5.59 -14.63
N GLU A 110 24.85 6.52 -15.56
CA GLU A 110 24.72 6.23 -16.99
C GLU A 110 25.68 7.09 -17.79
N ASN A 111 26.36 6.50 -18.79
CA ASN A 111 27.32 7.20 -19.66
C ASN A 111 28.45 7.95 -18.92
N GLY A 112 28.76 7.56 -17.68
CA GLY A 112 29.76 8.22 -16.84
C GLY A 112 29.25 9.47 -16.10
N GLU A 113 27.97 9.81 -16.24
CA GLU A 113 27.33 10.86 -15.43
C GLU A 113 26.87 10.27 -14.09
N PRO A 114 27.36 10.80 -12.96
CA PRO A 114 26.98 10.30 -11.64
C PRO A 114 25.50 10.58 -11.36
N ALA A 115 24.88 9.70 -10.59
CA ALA A 115 23.52 9.90 -10.11
C ALA A 115 23.45 11.10 -9.14
N GLY A 116 22.27 11.71 -9.04
CA GLY A 116 22.00 12.78 -8.08
C GLY A 116 20.93 12.37 -7.07
N PHE A 117 21.08 12.80 -5.82
CA PHE A 117 19.97 12.81 -4.88
C PHE A 117 18.96 13.91 -5.25
N SER A 118 17.69 13.67 -4.96
CA SER A 118 16.62 14.65 -5.11
C SER A 118 15.60 14.45 -3.98
N ALA A 119 15.49 15.43 -3.10
CA ALA A 119 14.52 15.43 -2.02
C ALA A 119 13.27 16.22 -2.44
N ASN A 120 12.12 15.55 -2.44
CA ASN A 120 10.82 16.22 -2.49
C ASN A 120 10.44 16.58 -1.05
N LEU A 121 10.32 17.88 -0.80
CA LEU A 121 9.99 18.47 0.50
C LEU A 121 8.70 19.30 0.43
N ASP A 122 7.84 19.05 -0.57
CA ASP A 122 6.67 19.86 -0.89
C ASP A 122 5.60 19.82 0.22
N GLU A 123 5.26 18.65 0.75
CA GLU A 123 4.34 18.59 1.91
C GLU A 123 5.01 19.12 3.19
N LEU A 124 6.34 18.94 3.32
CA LEU A 124 7.08 19.39 4.50
C LEU A 124 7.18 20.92 4.57
N SER A 125 7.17 21.62 3.43
CA SER A 125 7.23 23.08 3.39
C SER A 125 6.00 23.73 4.05
N TRP A 126 4.86 23.03 4.10
CA TRP A 126 3.66 23.49 4.82
C TRP A 126 3.86 23.65 6.33
N LEU A 127 4.92 23.07 6.91
CA LEU A 127 5.28 23.25 8.31
C LEU A 127 6.12 24.52 8.56
N SER A 128 6.47 25.26 7.51
CA SER A 128 7.31 26.46 7.60
C SER A 128 6.55 27.68 7.08
N ASP A 129 6.81 28.83 7.72
CA ASP A 129 6.36 30.15 7.25
C ASP A 129 7.44 30.84 6.36
N ASP A 130 8.52 30.12 6.01
CA ASP A 130 9.61 30.68 5.21
C ASP A 130 9.17 30.97 3.77
N ASP A 131 9.35 32.22 3.32
CA ASP A 131 9.13 32.65 1.93
C ASP A 131 9.95 31.84 0.90
N ASP A 132 11.12 31.34 1.33
CA ASP A 132 11.98 30.46 0.53
C ASP A 132 12.49 29.26 1.35
N PHE A 133 11.58 28.34 1.64
CA PHE A 133 11.83 27.11 2.38
C PHE A 133 13.02 26.28 1.85
N ILE A 134 13.21 26.20 0.53
CA ILE A 134 14.29 25.40 -0.07
C ILE A 134 15.66 26.07 0.11
N ALA A 135 15.74 27.40 0.00
CA ALA A 135 16.98 28.11 0.30
C ALA A 135 17.38 27.94 1.77
N THR A 136 16.44 28.13 2.71
CA THR A 136 16.69 27.93 4.15
C THR A 136 17.14 26.51 4.45
N THR A 137 16.46 25.52 3.85
CA THR A 137 16.80 24.10 4.04
C THR A 137 18.19 23.78 3.50
N ARG A 138 18.55 24.30 2.32
CA ARG A 138 19.89 24.13 1.73
C ARG A 138 20.98 24.72 2.63
N GLU A 139 20.78 25.93 3.15
CA GLU A 139 21.73 26.57 4.07
C GLU A 139 21.90 25.75 5.35
N SER A 140 20.81 25.21 5.90
CA SER A 140 20.84 24.31 7.05
C SER A 140 21.65 23.04 6.77
N CYS A 141 21.51 22.43 5.58
CA CYS A 141 22.29 21.27 5.17
C CYS A 141 23.80 21.58 5.12
N HIS A 142 24.16 22.68 4.45
CA HIS A 142 25.57 23.10 4.32
C HIS A 142 26.19 23.46 5.68
N ALA A 143 25.47 24.18 6.54
CA ALA A 143 25.92 24.52 7.89
C ALA A 143 26.12 23.27 8.77
N THR A 144 25.19 22.31 8.72
CA THR A 144 25.28 21.05 9.47
C THR A 144 26.55 20.27 9.09
N TRP A 145 26.80 20.11 7.79
CA TRP A 145 27.99 19.38 7.33
C TRP A 145 29.29 20.11 7.68
N THR A 146 29.34 21.43 7.54
CA THR A 146 30.51 22.25 7.90
C THR A 146 30.88 22.10 9.38
N GLN A 147 29.89 22.12 10.27
CA GLN A 147 30.11 21.92 11.71
C GLN A 147 30.62 20.51 12.02
N ILE A 148 30.08 19.49 11.35
CA ILE A 148 30.57 18.10 11.49
C ILE A 148 32.03 18.01 11.03
N GLN A 149 32.38 18.59 9.89
CA GLN A 149 33.76 18.60 9.39
C GLN A 149 34.72 19.29 10.36
N ALA A 150 34.31 20.41 10.97
CA ALA A 150 35.10 21.10 11.98
C ALA A 150 35.36 20.22 13.22
N CYS A 151 34.34 19.51 13.71
CA CYS A 151 34.51 18.55 14.81
C CYS A 151 35.45 17.39 14.43
N ILE A 152 35.33 16.85 13.21
CA ILE A 152 36.24 15.79 12.73
C ILE A 152 37.69 16.29 12.67
N ALA A 153 37.92 17.49 12.13
CA ALA A 153 39.25 18.10 12.05
C ALA A 153 39.86 18.36 13.43
N ALA A 154 39.02 18.72 14.42
CA ALA A 154 39.40 18.88 15.82
C ALA A 154 39.51 17.54 16.59
N ASN A 155 39.25 16.41 15.94
CA ASN A 155 39.21 15.08 16.56
C ASN A 155 38.18 14.96 17.72
N ASP A 156 37.09 15.72 17.63
CA ASP A 156 36.03 15.81 18.66
C ASP A 156 34.86 14.86 18.36
N ALA A 157 35.00 13.61 18.80
CA ALA A 157 33.95 12.60 18.65
C ALA A 157 32.67 12.89 19.45
N ARG A 158 32.76 13.70 20.52
CA ARG A 158 31.59 14.09 21.31
C ARG A 158 30.78 15.14 20.54
N GLY A 159 31.45 16.13 19.96
CA GLY A 159 30.86 17.13 19.08
C GLY A 159 30.15 16.50 17.87
N VAL A 160 30.80 15.55 17.19
CA VAL A 160 30.15 14.82 16.08
C VAL A 160 28.87 14.11 16.56
N ARG A 161 28.92 13.32 17.63
CA ARG A 161 27.71 12.62 18.13
C ARG A 161 26.59 13.57 18.54
N HIS A 162 26.94 14.72 19.12
CA HIS A 162 25.97 15.76 19.48
C HIS A 162 25.27 16.33 18.24
N LEU A 163 26.03 16.66 17.19
CA LEU A 163 25.48 17.17 15.93
C LEU A 163 24.63 16.13 15.18
N LEU A 164 24.96 14.84 15.29
CA LEU A 164 24.12 13.77 14.75
C LEU A 164 22.80 13.59 15.54
N GLY A 165 22.69 14.15 16.75
CA GLY A 165 21.56 13.93 17.65
C GLY A 165 21.52 12.52 18.25
N ILE A 166 22.64 11.78 18.20
CA ILE A 166 22.71 10.36 18.60
C ILE A 166 23.46 10.24 19.92
N ASN A 167 22.70 10.21 21.03
CA ASN A 167 23.25 10.05 22.38
C ASN A 167 23.24 8.60 22.87
N GLY A 168 22.43 7.73 22.25
CA GLY A 168 22.29 6.31 22.58
C GLY A 168 21.38 5.56 21.58
N PRO A 169 21.17 4.24 21.78
CA PRO A 169 20.45 3.38 20.83
C PRO A 169 18.91 3.53 20.83
N GLY A 170 18.34 4.43 21.62
CA GLY A 170 16.88 4.59 21.80
C GLY A 170 16.16 5.51 20.80
N ASP A 171 16.80 6.55 20.26
CA ASP A 171 16.11 7.59 19.46
C ASP A 171 16.70 7.83 18.06
N TRP A 172 17.77 7.10 17.72
CA TRP A 172 18.58 7.34 16.53
C TRP A 172 17.97 6.81 15.22
N VAL A 173 17.13 5.78 15.26
CA VAL A 173 16.65 5.12 14.03
C VAL A 173 15.80 6.08 13.21
N TRP A 174 14.77 6.66 13.82
CA TRP A 174 13.87 7.60 13.15
C TRP A 174 14.38 9.04 13.23
N GLY A 175 14.88 9.49 14.39
CA GLY A 175 15.32 10.89 14.56
C GLY A 175 16.54 11.28 13.72
N PHE A 176 17.50 10.36 13.53
CA PHE A 176 18.63 10.63 12.61
C PHE A 176 18.25 10.39 11.15
N GLY A 177 17.42 9.38 10.87
CA GLY A 177 16.90 9.09 9.52
C GLY A 177 17.30 7.73 8.94
N PHE A 178 17.90 6.81 9.71
CA PHE A 178 18.19 5.46 9.21
C PHE A 178 16.91 4.67 8.93
N GLY A 179 15.92 4.71 9.82
CA GLY A 179 14.66 3.96 9.68
C GLY A 179 13.86 4.36 8.44
N GLY A 180 14.08 5.58 7.94
CA GLY A 180 13.50 6.05 6.70
C GLY A 180 14.14 5.47 5.44
N LEU A 181 15.33 4.87 5.50
CA LEU A 181 16.00 4.29 4.34
C LEU A 181 15.25 3.06 3.84
N SER A 182 15.05 3.00 2.53
CA SER A 182 14.32 1.94 1.82
C SER A 182 15.16 0.65 1.69
N HIS A 183 15.61 0.11 2.83
CA HIS A 183 16.27 -1.21 2.88
C HIS A 183 15.98 -1.93 4.23
N ALA A 184 15.70 -3.24 4.20
CA ALA A 184 15.35 -4.00 5.41
C ALA A 184 16.47 -4.03 6.47
N TYR A 185 17.71 -3.79 6.05
CA TYR A 185 18.82 -3.56 6.97
C TYR A 185 18.56 -2.39 7.95
N PHE A 186 17.78 -1.37 7.57
CA PHE A 186 17.52 -0.21 8.44
C PHE A 186 16.16 -0.25 9.16
N SER A 187 15.26 -1.19 8.82
CA SER A 187 13.88 -1.24 9.37
C SER A 187 13.78 -1.65 10.84
N ARG A 188 14.78 -2.39 11.37
CA ARG A 188 14.83 -2.78 12.79
C ARG A 188 16.25 -2.61 13.32
N GLN A 189 16.44 -1.58 14.15
CA GLN A 189 17.72 -1.28 14.77
C GLN A 189 17.62 -1.04 16.29
N GLN A 190 16.59 -1.61 16.93
CA GLN A 190 16.54 -1.73 18.38
C GLN A 190 16.48 -3.21 18.80
N PRO A 191 17.58 -3.74 19.39
CA PRO A 191 18.90 -3.11 19.55
C PRO A 191 19.62 -2.87 18.20
N PRO A 192 20.67 -2.03 18.14
CA PRO A 192 21.46 -1.82 16.92
C PRO A 192 21.99 -3.14 16.36
N ARG A 193 21.96 -3.32 15.03
CA ARG A 193 22.39 -4.59 14.42
C ARG A 193 23.87 -4.84 14.68
N ASP A 194 24.17 -6.08 15.00
CA ASP A 194 25.52 -6.61 15.21
C ASP A 194 26.18 -7.10 13.91
N THR A 195 25.38 -7.49 12.91
CA THR A 195 25.82 -7.88 11.55
C THR A 195 26.08 -6.68 10.64
N THR A 196 26.99 -6.83 9.67
CA THR A 196 27.30 -5.81 8.64
C THR A 196 26.23 -5.80 7.54
N TYR A 197 26.21 -4.76 6.71
CA TYR A 197 25.29 -4.68 5.57
C TYR A 197 25.55 -5.83 4.58
N ASP A 198 26.81 -6.07 4.20
CA ASP A 198 27.18 -7.14 3.28
C ASP A 198 26.78 -8.51 3.82
N ASP A 199 27.05 -8.80 5.10
CA ASP A 199 26.67 -10.07 5.73
C ASP A 199 25.14 -10.22 5.78
N PHE A 200 24.42 -9.13 6.04
CA PHE A 200 22.96 -9.12 6.03
C PHE A 200 22.40 -9.45 4.64
N VAL A 201 22.92 -8.79 3.59
CA VAL A 201 22.53 -9.05 2.20
C VAL A 201 22.89 -10.49 1.79
N ALA A 202 24.11 -10.94 2.10
CA ALA A 202 24.58 -12.29 1.80
C ALA A 202 23.78 -13.40 2.52
N SER A 203 23.21 -13.10 3.70
CA SER A 203 22.34 -14.03 4.44
C SER A 203 20.93 -14.19 3.86
N GLY A 204 20.64 -13.55 2.71
CA GLY A 204 19.30 -13.52 2.11
C GLY A 204 18.37 -12.49 2.78
N GLY A 205 18.96 -11.46 3.39
CA GLY A 205 18.25 -10.26 3.83
C GLY A 205 17.88 -9.43 2.61
N LEU A 206 16.64 -9.59 2.15
CA LEU A 206 16.10 -8.85 1.00
C LEU A 206 16.25 -7.34 1.21
N SER A 207 16.74 -6.66 0.18
CA SER A 207 16.71 -5.20 0.10
C SER A 207 15.25 -4.73 0.04
N ALA A 208 14.92 -3.55 0.54
CA ALA A 208 13.57 -3.02 0.27
C ALA A 208 13.42 -2.63 -1.22
N ASP A 209 14.50 -2.57 -2.00
CA ASP A 209 14.44 -2.49 -3.47
C ASP A 209 14.14 -3.83 -4.15
N ASP A 210 14.42 -4.98 -3.51
CA ASP A 210 13.90 -6.28 -3.99
C ASP A 210 12.37 -6.34 -3.84
N LEU A 211 11.81 -5.39 -3.08
CA LEU A 211 10.44 -5.40 -2.58
C LEU A 211 9.59 -4.20 -3.01
N ARG A 212 10.14 -3.17 -3.68
CA ARG A 212 9.38 -1.95 -4.04
C ARG A 212 9.66 -1.30 -5.39
N CYS A 213 10.65 -1.72 -6.15
CA CYS A 213 10.80 -1.19 -7.51
C CYS A 213 10.32 -2.24 -8.49
N ASP A 214 9.81 -1.75 -9.62
CA ASP A 214 9.34 -2.55 -10.72
C ASP A 214 10.26 -3.74 -11.03
N ALA A 215 11.58 -3.67 -10.77
CA ALA A 215 12.65 -4.63 -11.02
C ALA A 215 12.48 -6.15 -10.72
N SER A 216 11.64 -6.62 -9.79
CA SER A 216 11.48 -8.07 -9.53
C SER A 216 10.22 -8.65 -10.18
N GLY A 217 10.48 -9.41 -11.25
CA GLY A 217 9.49 -10.06 -12.09
C GLY A 217 9.70 -9.77 -13.57
N SER A 218 9.36 -10.74 -14.40
CA SER A 218 9.35 -10.63 -15.86
C SER A 218 8.56 -9.39 -16.30
N ASP A 219 9.00 -8.72 -17.37
CA ASP A 219 8.25 -7.60 -17.96
C ASP A 219 6.79 -7.99 -18.28
N ALA A 220 6.56 -9.28 -18.56
CA ALA A 220 5.24 -9.87 -18.75
C ALA A 220 4.36 -9.81 -17.49
N PHE A 221 4.90 -10.08 -16.28
CA PHE A 221 4.14 -9.98 -15.03
C PHE A 221 3.78 -8.53 -14.71
N ARG A 222 4.72 -7.60 -14.91
CA ARG A 222 4.47 -6.18 -14.66
C ARG A 222 3.44 -5.60 -15.60
N ALA A 223 3.45 -6.03 -16.86
CA ALA A 223 2.49 -5.59 -17.86
C ALA A 223 1.07 -6.11 -17.58
N LYS A 224 0.92 -7.28 -16.94
CA LYS A 224 -0.41 -7.87 -16.65
C LYS A 224 -0.96 -7.46 -15.28
N ARG A 225 -0.12 -7.26 -14.26
CA ARG A 225 -0.59 -6.99 -12.89
C ARG A 225 -1.39 -5.69 -12.84
N ARG A 226 -2.39 -5.64 -11.95
CA ARG A 226 -3.31 -4.50 -11.85
C ARG A 226 -2.86 -3.45 -10.83
N GLN A 227 -2.03 -3.82 -9.85
CA GLN A 227 -1.42 -2.87 -8.92
C GLN A 227 0.08 -3.05 -8.81
N ARG A 228 0.78 -1.92 -8.74
CA ARG A 228 2.25 -1.85 -8.72
C ARG A 228 2.90 -2.44 -7.47
N PHE A 229 2.16 -2.55 -6.36
CA PHE A 229 2.70 -3.07 -5.09
C PHE A 229 2.87 -4.60 -5.07
N LEU A 230 2.33 -5.30 -6.07
CA LEU A 230 2.48 -6.75 -6.20
C LEU A 230 3.70 -7.07 -7.08
N SER A 231 4.79 -7.54 -6.46
CA SER A 231 5.93 -8.11 -7.19
C SER A 231 5.66 -9.56 -7.58
N GLU A 232 6.36 -10.07 -8.60
CA GLU A 232 6.21 -11.47 -9.03
C GLU A 232 6.71 -12.43 -7.94
N ASP A 233 7.85 -12.14 -7.30
CA ASP A 233 8.38 -12.96 -6.20
C ASP A 233 7.41 -13.06 -5.01
N TYR A 234 6.74 -11.95 -4.67
CA TYR A 234 5.74 -11.97 -3.60
C TYR A 234 4.50 -12.75 -4.00
N PHE A 235 4.05 -12.61 -5.25
CA PHE A 235 2.95 -13.41 -5.80
C PHE A 235 3.31 -14.92 -5.76
N ASP A 236 4.49 -15.29 -6.23
CA ASP A 236 4.98 -16.68 -6.27
C ASP A 236 5.16 -17.29 -4.87
N TRP A 237 5.38 -16.47 -3.85
CA TRP A 237 5.37 -16.91 -2.45
C TRP A 237 3.93 -17.03 -1.89
N LEU A 238 3.11 -16.00 -2.09
CA LEU A 238 1.81 -15.89 -1.42
C LEU A 238 0.78 -16.83 -2.05
N GLN A 239 0.77 -16.98 -3.37
CA GLN A 239 -0.21 -17.81 -4.07
C GLN A 239 -0.15 -19.28 -3.58
N PRO A 240 1.01 -19.97 -3.56
CA PRO A 240 1.07 -21.34 -3.03
C PRO A 240 0.70 -21.43 -1.55
N TYR A 241 1.06 -20.42 -0.73
CA TYR A 241 0.67 -20.39 0.69
C TYR A 241 -0.86 -20.34 0.86
N LEU A 242 -1.55 -19.53 0.05
CA LEU A 242 -3.00 -19.45 0.06
C LEU A 242 -3.64 -20.74 -0.46
N ASP A 243 -3.05 -21.36 -1.49
CA ASP A 243 -3.51 -22.62 -2.08
C ASP A 243 -3.41 -23.77 -1.07
N GLU A 244 -2.26 -23.91 -0.42
CA GLU A 244 -2.03 -24.90 0.63
C GLU A 244 -2.99 -24.70 1.79
N ARG A 245 -3.21 -23.45 2.21
CA ARG A 245 -4.16 -23.14 3.30
C ARG A 245 -5.59 -23.51 2.93
N VAL A 246 -6.03 -23.22 1.70
CA VAL A 246 -7.36 -23.63 1.22
C VAL A 246 -7.48 -25.16 1.17
N ALA A 247 -6.47 -25.85 0.64
CA ALA A 247 -6.46 -27.30 0.55
C ALA A 247 -6.50 -27.95 1.95
N TYR A 248 -5.61 -27.50 2.85
CA TYR A 248 -5.51 -28.00 4.21
C TYR A 248 -6.84 -27.87 4.97
N TRP A 249 -7.43 -26.67 5.01
CA TRP A 249 -8.68 -26.48 5.76
C TRP A 249 -9.93 -27.03 5.06
N SER A 250 -9.82 -27.47 3.81
CA SER A 250 -10.91 -28.21 3.14
C SER A 250 -10.98 -29.66 3.62
N GLU A 251 -9.89 -30.21 4.13
CA GLU A 251 -9.77 -31.61 4.54
C GLU A 251 -9.58 -31.81 6.05
N ASN A 252 -9.26 -30.74 6.79
CA ASN A 252 -8.94 -30.78 8.21
C ASN A 252 -9.92 -29.97 9.05
N ILE A 253 -10.07 -30.37 10.31
CA ILE A 253 -10.85 -29.66 11.32
C ILE A 253 -9.90 -28.95 12.28
N SER A 254 -10.28 -27.76 12.75
CA SER A 254 -9.56 -26.99 13.76
C SER A 254 -9.28 -27.86 15.00
N PRO A 255 -8.01 -27.98 15.42
CA PRO A 255 -7.66 -28.72 16.64
C PRO A 255 -8.01 -27.93 17.91
N VAL A 256 -8.36 -26.64 17.75
CA VAL A 256 -8.77 -25.74 18.83
C VAL A 256 -10.27 -25.49 18.76
N GLY A 257 -10.90 -25.33 19.92
CA GLY A 257 -12.35 -25.21 20.10
C GLY A 257 -12.83 -26.18 21.18
N SER A 258 -13.72 -25.69 22.05
CA SER A 258 -14.26 -26.43 23.20
C SER A 258 -15.36 -27.42 22.80
N THR A 259 -15.99 -27.22 21.64
CA THR A 259 -17.06 -28.06 21.10
C THR A 259 -16.80 -28.41 19.64
N GLU A 260 -17.45 -29.45 19.12
CA GLU A 260 -17.38 -29.81 17.70
C GLU A 260 -17.90 -28.68 16.79
N ASN A 261 -18.96 -27.97 17.21
CA ASN A 261 -19.48 -26.84 16.46
C ASN A 261 -18.50 -25.66 16.44
N GLU A 262 -17.84 -25.37 17.56
CA GLU A 262 -16.79 -24.33 17.62
C GLU A 262 -15.60 -24.69 16.71
N GLN A 263 -15.15 -25.94 16.73
CA GLN A 263 -14.09 -26.42 15.83
C GLN A 263 -14.48 -26.27 14.36
N LYS A 264 -15.72 -26.61 13.99
CA LYS A 264 -16.25 -26.41 12.63
C LYS A 264 -16.32 -24.93 12.26
N ALA A 265 -16.77 -24.06 13.15
CA ALA A 265 -16.82 -22.61 12.92
C ALA A 265 -15.41 -22.02 12.71
N LEU A 266 -14.44 -22.40 13.53
CA LEU A 266 -13.04 -21.98 13.38
C LEU A 266 -12.42 -22.49 12.07
N THR A 267 -12.69 -23.74 11.71
CA THR A 267 -12.28 -24.32 10.41
C THR A 267 -12.83 -23.50 9.25
N ALA A 268 -14.12 -23.17 9.29
CA ALA A 268 -14.75 -22.42 8.22
C ALA A 268 -14.24 -20.96 8.13
N ARG A 269 -13.93 -20.33 9.26
CA ARG A 269 -13.23 -19.03 9.30
C ARG A 269 -11.83 -19.11 8.67
N HIS A 270 -11.09 -20.18 8.95
CA HIS A 270 -9.79 -20.41 8.30
C HIS A 270 -9.92 -20.61 6.78
N LEU A 271 -10.95 -21.34 6.32
CA LEU A 271 -11.25 -21.50 4.89
C LEU A 271 -11.52 -20.16 4.21
N VAL A 272 -12.42 -19.34 4.76
CA VAL A 272 -12.73 -18.00 4.24
C VAL A 272 -11.49 -17.14 4.19
N SER A 273 -10.68 -17.16 5.27
CA SER A 273 -9.42 -16.40 5.32
C SER A 273 -8.42 -16.82 4.24
N GLY A 274 -8.56 -18.01 3.64
CA GLY A 274 -7.79 -18.47 2.47
C GLY A 274 -8.43 -18.09 1.14
N TYR A 275 -9.71 -18.43 0.94
CA TYR A 275 -10.41 -18.25 -0.34
C TYR A 275 -10.49 -16.78 -0.77
N TYR A 276 -10.88 -15.87 0.14
CA TYR A 276 -11.11 -14.48 -0.22
C TYR A 276 -9.80 -13.73 -0.60
N PRO A 277 -8.74 -13.77 0.24
CA PRO A 277 -7.45 -13.21 -0.15
C PRO A 277 -6.86 -13.83 -1.40
N ARG A 278 -7.06 -15.14 -1.64
CA ARG A 278 -6.59 -15.81 -2.86
C ARG A 278 -7.29 -15.25 -4.09
N PHE A 279 -8.60 -15.07 -4.02
CA PHE A 279 -9.39 -14.49 -5.09
C PHE A 279 -8.96 -13.05 -5.43
N LEU A 280 -8.79 -12.20 -4.40
CA LEU A 280 -8.28 -10.84 -4.61
C LEU A 280 -6.85 -10.82 -5.14
N LEU A 281 -5.96 -11.71 -4.65
CA LEU A 281 -4.60 -11.82 -5.16
C LEU A 281 -4.58 -12.19 -6.65
N MET A 282 -5.41 -13.14 -7.06
CA MET A 282 -5.56 -13.51 -8.47
C MET A 282 -6.01 -12.31 -9.31
N TYR A 283 -7.00 -11.53 -8.85
CA TYR A 283 -7.37 -10.28 -9.51
C TYR A 283 -6.18 -9.31 -9.58
N THR A 284 -5.51 -9.03 -8.47
CA THR A 284 -4.37 -8.10 -8.42
C THR A 284 -3.21 -8.53 -9.33
N SER A 285 -2.98 -9.83 -9.48
CA SER A 285 -1.92 -10.41 -10.32
C SER A 285 -2.14 -10.28 -11.83
N GLY A 286 -3.30 -9.80 -12.26
CA GLY A 286 -3.62 -9.72 -13.70
C GLY A 286 -4.29 -10.98 -14.25
N MET A 287 -4.89 -11.84 -13.40
CA MET A 287 -5.61 -13.01 -13.89
C MET A 287 -6.77 -12.60 -14.82
N ASP A 288 -7.01 -13.43 -15.83
CA ASP A 288 -8.10 -13.27 -16.77
C ASP A 288 -9.46 -13.24 -16.05
N LEU A 289 -10.32 -12.30 -16.44
CA LEU A 289 -11.59 -12.06 -15.78
C LEU A 289 -12.61 -13.18 -16.03
N THR A 290 -12.48 -13.96 -17.11
CA THR A 290 -13.31 -15.14 -17.34
C THR A 290 -13.00 -16.27 -16.35
N LEU A 291 -11.72 -16.43 -15.98
CA LEU A 291 -11.32 -17.38 -14.94
C LEU A 291 -11.74 -16.89 -13.54
N LEU A 292 -11.62 -15.59 -13.27
CA LEU A 292 -12.10 -15.02 -12.01
C LEU A 292 -13.60 -15.15 -11.83
N ARG A 293 -14.39 -15.01 -12.90
CA ARG A 293 -15.84 -15.24 -12.88
C ARG A 293 -16.21 -16.61 -12.30
N ASP A 294 -15.46 -17.65 -12.67
CA ASP A 294 -15.69 -19.01 -12.18
C ASP A 294 -15.17 -19.17 -10.74
N ALA A 295 -14.04 -18.52 -10.42
CA ALA A 295 -13.43 -18.55 -9.10
C ALA A 295 -14.24 -17.83 -8.00
N LEU A 296 -15.22 -16.98 -8.36
CA LEU A 296 -16.08 -16.30 -7.39
C LEU A 296 -17.02 -17.28 -6.65
N GLU A 297 -17.49 -18.34 -7.31
CA GLU A 297 -18.44 -19.28 -6.69
C GLU A 297 -17.85 -20.00 -5.47
N PRO A 298 -16.62 -20.57 -5.52
CA PRO A 298 -15.99 -21.17 -4.34
C PRO A 298 -15.79 -20.22 -3.16
N VAL A 299 -15.61 -18.92 -3.42
CA VAL A 299 -15.52 -17.89 -2.38
C VAL A 299 -16.86 -17.77 -1.66
N ILE A 300 -17.97 -17.62 -2.39
CA ILE A 300 -19.31 -17.56 -1.81
C ILE A 300 -19.66 -18.85 -1.06
N ALA A 301 -19.32 -20.01 -1.63
CA ALA A 301 -19.53 -21.30 -0.97
C ALA A 301 -18.74 -21.43 0.36
N ALA A 302 -17.55 -20.83 0.44
CA ALA A 302 -16.79 -20.80 1.69
C ALA A 302 -17.47 -19.92 2.76
N TYR A 303 -18.03 -18.77 2.37
CA TYR A 303 -18.81 -17.92 3.26
C TYR A 303 -20.11 -18.58 3.72
N GLU A 304 -20.79 -19.35 2.87
CA GLU A 304 -21.98 -20.12 3.26
C GLU A 304 -21.64 -21.18 4.31
N ARG A 305 -20.56 -21.96 4.09
CA ARG A 305 -20.07 -22.93 5.08
C ARG A 305 -19.71 -22.25 6.41
N CYS A 306 -19.10 -21.07 6.33
CA CYS A 306 -18.79 -20.26 7.51
C CYS A 306 -20.05 -19.82 8.25
N THR A 307 -21.06 -19.36 7.50
CA THR A 307 -22.36 -18.96 8.03
C THR A 307 -23.03 -20.11 8.78
N ASP A 308 -23.18 -21.27 8.14
CA ASP A 308 -23.83 -22.44 8.74
C ASP A 308 -23.09 -22.92 10.00
N ALA A 309 -21.77 -22.99 9.94
CA ALA A 309 -20.95 -23.42 11.08
C ALA A 309 -20.99 -22.41 12.24
N CYS A 310 -20.97 -21.11 11.96
CA CYS A 310 -21.08 -20.07 12.98
C CYS A 310 -22.47 -20.05 13.62
N ARG A 311 -23.55 -20.17 12.83
CA ARG A 311 -24.93 -20.26 13.35
C ARG A 311 -25.11 -21.46 14.27
N ALA A 312 -24.55 -22.61 13.90
CA ALA A 312 -24.57 -23.82 14.74
C ALA A 312 -23.73 -23.70 16.02
N HIS A 313 -22.64 -22.94 15.99
CA HIS A 313 -21.80 -22.69 17.17
C HIS A 313 -22.43 -21.70 18.15
N GLU A 314 -22.95 -20.59 17.64
CA GLU A 314 -23.54 -19.50 18.43
C GLU A 314 -25.00 -19.76 18.79
N GLU A 315 -25.59 -20.86 18.28
CA GLU A 315 -27.02 -21.19 18.41
C GLU A 315 -27.93 -20.03 17.99
N ASN A 316 -27.53 -19.33 16.92
CA ASN A 316 -28.18 -18.12 16.44
C ASN A 316 -28.32 -18.14 14.92
N ASP A 317 -29.50 -18.49 14.42
CA ASP A 317 -29.80 -18.56 12.97
C ASP A 317 -29.70 -17.20 12.23
N ARG A 318 -29.56 -16.10 12.96
CA ARG A 318 -29.37 -14.76 12.40
C ARG A 318 -27.91 -14.33 12.32
N GLN A 319 -26.99 -15.15 12.82
CA GLN A 319 -25.57 -14.85 12.83
C GLN A 319 -25.05 -14.70 11.39
N PRO A 320 -24.52 -13.52 11.01
CA PRO A 320 -23.87 -13.33 9.71
C PRO A 320 -22.42 -13.85 9.76
N PRO A 321 -21.80 -14.16 8.62
CA PRO A 321 -20.40 -14.57 8.57
C PRO A 321 -19.41 -13.39 8.71
N LEU A 322 -19.87 -12.16 8.48
CA LEU A 322 -19.12 -10.89 8.60
C LEU A 322 -20.03 -9.83 9.23
N TRP A 323 -19.47 -8.87 9.95
CA TRP A 323 -20.22 -7.87 10.70
C TRP A 323 -20.14 -6.47 10.11
N PHE A 324 -21.29 -5.84 9.87
CA PHE A 324 -21.34 -4.48 9.29
C PHE A 324 -20.78 -3.39 10.23
N ASP A 325 -20.56 -3.66 11.52
CA ASP A 325 -19.91 -2.72 12.45
C ASP A 325 -18.38 -2.64 12.25
N SER A 326 -17.79 -3.64 11.58
CA SER A 326 -16.36 -3.68 11.25
C SER A 326 -16.16 -3.20 9.82
N ILE A 327 -15.35 -2.16 9.63
CA ILE A 327 -15.17 -1.54 8.30
C ILE A 327 -14.59 -2.50 7.26
N GLU A 328 -13.68 -3.39 7.68
CA GLU A 328 -13.08 -4.43 6.83
C GLU A 328 -14.10 -5.50 6.42
N ASP A 329 -14.97 -5.89 7.36
CA ASP A 329 -16.03 -6.86 7.10
C ASP A 329 -17.08 -6.24 6.16
N TYR A 330 -17.48 -5.00 6.42
CA TYR A 330 -18.43 -4.25 5.59
C TYR A 330 -17.91 -4.08 4.15
N GLU A 331 -16.67 -3.62 4.00
CA GLU A 331 -15.96 -3.52 2.71
C GLU A 331 -16.01 -4.87 1.98
N THR A 332 -15.66 -5.96 2.65
CA THR A 332 -15.68 -7.29 2.05
C THR A 332 -17.06 -7.66 1.52
N VAL A 333 -18.14 -7.37 2.25
CA VAL A 333 -19.51 -7.67 1.79
C VAL A 333 -19.88 -6.81 0.57
N MET A 334 -19.58 -5.51 0.60
CA MET A 334 -19.84 -4.61 -0.54
C MET A 334 -19.04 -5.03 -1.78
N GLN A 335 -17.78 -5.47 -1.58
CA GLN A 335 -16.94 -6.03 -2.64
C GLN A 335 -17.53 -7.32 -3.22
N LEU A 336 -18.00 -8.27 -2.39
CA LEU A 336 -18.63 -9.50 -2.87
C LEU A 336 -19.86 -9.23 -3.74
N ILE A 337 -20.71 -8.27 -3.34
CA ILE A 337 -21.85 -7.83 -4.13
C ILE A 337 -21.38 -7.17 -5.44
N GLY A 338 -20.39 -6.28 -5.35
CA GLY A 338 -19.80 -5.61 -6.50
C GLY A 338 -19.20 -6.59 -7.51
N PHE A 339 -18.49 -7.62 -7.05
CA PHE A 339 -17.97 -8.69 -7.90
C PHE A 339 -19.09 -9.48 -8.58
N CYS A 340 -20.22 -9.73 -7.92
CA CYS A 340 -21.36 -10.40 -8.57
C CYS A 340 -21.88 -9.58 -9.77
N TYR A 341 -21.96 -8.27 -9.65
CA TYR A 341 -22.34 -7.41 -10.77
C TYR A 341 -21.27 -7.34 -11.85
N LEU A 342 -20.03 -7.01 -11.46
CA LEU A 342 -18.96 -6.71 -12.40
C LEU A 342 -18.44 -7.96 -13.13
N LEU A 343 -18.41 -9.12 -12.46
CA LEU A 343 -18.08 -10.39 -13.10
C LEU A 343 -19.31 -11.07 -13.73
N HIS A 344 -20.47 -10.40 -13.77
CA HIS A 344 -21.75 -10.91 -14.33
C HIS A 344 -22.28 -12.20 -13.68
N ARG A 345 -21.97 -12.43 -12.40
CA ARG A 345 -22.45 -13.57 -11.59
C ARG A 345 -23.59 -13.16 -10.66
N ARG A 346 -24.60 -12.47 -11.22
CA ARG A 346 -25.78 -12.03 -10.47
C ARG A 346 -26.55 -13.20 -9.86
N ASP A 347 -26.40 -14.41 -10.42
CA ASP A 347 -26.91 -15.67 -9.88
C ASP A 347 -26.41 -15.99 -8.45
N LEU A 348 -25.32 -15.37 -8.00
CA LEU A 348 -24.77 -15.55 -6.66
C LEU A 348 -25.34 -14.55 -5.63
N LEU A 349 -25.98 -13.45 -6.05
CA LEU A 349 -26.55 -12.46 -5.13
C LEU A 349 -27.59 -13.06 -4.15
N PRO A 350 -28.47 -14.02 -4.54
CA PRO A 350 -29.42 -14.60 -3.60
C PRO A 350 -28.75 -15.35 -2.45
N ARG A 351 -27.58 -15.94 -2.71
CA ARG A 351 -26.76 -16.65 -1.71
C ARG A 351 -26.16 -15.67 -0.71
N ILE A 352 -25.66 -14.53 -1.19
CA ILE A 352 -25.20 -13.44 -0.32
C ILE A 352 -26.37 -12.94 0.55
N ALA A 353 -27.52 -12.60 -0.06
CA ALA A 353 -28.68 -12.12 0.67
C ALA A 353 -29.14 -13.11 1.75
N ALA A 354 -29.14 -14.42 1.48
CA ALA A 354 -29.51 -15.45 2.47
C ALA A 354 -28.57 -15.50 3.71
N MET A 355 -27.29 -15.17 3.54
CA MET A 355 -26.33 -15.11 4.65
C MET A 355 -26.52 -13.86 5.51
N PHE A 356 -26.81 -12.70 4.90
CA PHE A 356 -26.77 -11.39 5.57
C PHE A 356 -28.14 -10.80 5.92
N ASP A 357 -29.20 -11.07 5.15
CA ASP A 357 -30.55 -10.53 5.39
C ASP A 357 -31.09 -10.83 6.80
N PRO A 358 -30.87 -12.03 7.40
CA PRO A 358 -31.30 -12.28 8.77
C PRO A 358 -30.75 -11.27 9.79
N ALA A 359 -29.58 -10.67 9.55
CA ALA A 359 -29.01 -9.65 10.42
C ALA A 359 -29.29 -8.22 9.92
N TYR A 360 -29.19 -7.97 8.61
CA TYR A 360 -28.98 -6.63 8.05
C TYR A 360 -30.06 -6.13 7.09
N ARG A 361 -31.06 -6.95 6.75
CA ARG A 361 -32.17 -6.47 5.90
C ARG A 361 -32.86 -5.27 6.55
N ALA A 362 -33.08 -4.23 5.76
CA ALA A 362 -33.64 -2.92 6.13
C ALA A 362 -32.80 -2.15 7.16
N ARG A 363 -31.48 -2.31 7.18
CA ARG A 363 -30.58 -1.64 8.16
C ARG A 363 -29.47 -0.77 7.59
N ASP A 364 -29.06 -1.01 6.34
CA ASP A 364 -27.97 -0.27 5.69
C ASP A 364 -28.36 0.14 4.27
N THR A 365 -28.25 1.43 3.97
CA THR A 365 -28.65 2.02 2.69
C THR A 365 -27.91 1.40 1.51
N LEU A 366 -26.56 1.35 1.54
CA LEU A 366 -25.79 0.85 0.40
C LEU A 366 -26.05 -0.64 0.15
N TYR A 367 -26.16 -1.44 1.21
CA TYR A 367 -26.52 -2.86 1.09
C TYR A 367 -27.90 -3.06 0.44
N GLU A 368 -28.92 -2.30 0.87
CA GLU A 368 -30.26 -2.37 0.28
C GLU A 368 -30.27 -1.88 -1.18
N ASP A 369 -29.63 -0.74 -1.46
CA ASP A 369 -29.58 -0.13 -2.78
C ASP A 369 -28.90 -1.04 -3.79
N LEU A 370 -27.72 -1.59 -3.45
CA LEU A 370 -27.01 -2.51 -4.34
C LEU A 370 -27.83 -3.76 -4.62
N LEU A 371 -28.58 -4.28 -3.64
CA LEU A 371 -29.44 -5.45 -3.84
C LEU A 371 -30.75 -5.13 -4.58
N ALA A 372 -31.23 -3.88 -4.54
CA ALA A 372 -32.47 -3.46 -5.19
C ALA A 372 -32.39 -3.53 -6.74
N TYR A 373 -31.19 -3.50 -7.31
CA TYR A 373 -30.98 -3.70 -8.75
C TYR A 373 -31.30 -5.12 -9.25
N GLU A 374 -31.32 -6.12 -8.35
CA GLU A 374 -31.62 -7.51 -8.70
C GLU A 374 -32.88 -8.05 -8.00
N PHE A 375 -33.21 -7.52 -6.81
CA PHE A 375 -34.33 -7.99 -6.01
C PHE A 375 -35.44 -6.96 -5.86
N GLU A 376 -36.68 -7.39 -6.13
CA GLU A 376 -37.87 -6.63 -5.76
C GLU A 376 -38.09 -6.65 -4.23
N GLY A 377 -38.73 -5.61 -3.68
CA GLY A 377 -39.09 -5.56 -2.26
C GLY A 377 -37.91 -5.36 -1.30
N ARG A 378 -36.82 -4.73 -1.77
CA ARG A 378 -35.81 -4.10 -0.91
C ARG A 378 -36.37 -2.83 -0.27
N PHE A 379 -35.71 -2.38 0.79
CA PHE A 379 -36.18 -1.27 1.61
C PHE A 379 -35.41 0.01 1.28
N ASP A 380 -36.13 1.13 1.26
CA ASP A 380 -35.52 2.46 1.31
C ASP A 380 -35.12 2.75 2.75
N VAL A 381 -33.81 2.88 3.00
CA VAL A 381 -33.21 3.03 4.33
C VAL A 381 -32.38 4.30 4.33
N ASP A 382 -32.52 5.14 5.35
CA ASP A 382 -31.71 6.35 5.55
C ASP A 382 -30.75 6.16 6.75
N GLN A 383 -29.93 5.12 6.68
CA GLN A 383 -28.95 4.74 7.70
C GLN A 383 -27.87 3.87 7.08
N TRP A 384 -26.60 4.17 7.36
CA TRP A 384 -25.45 3.36 6.95
C TRP A 384 -24.45 3.20 8.10
N TYR A 385 -23.72 2.09 8.11
CA TYR A 385 -22.82 1.74 9.22
C TYR A 385 -21.54 2.60 9.29
N HIS A 386 -21.00 2.98 8.13
CA HIS A 386 -19.70 3.65 8.06
C HIS A 386 -19.81 4.97 7.28
N ASP A 387 -19.93 6.09 7.99
CA ASP A 387 -20.07 7.41 7.34
C ASP A 387 -18.84 7.77 6.48
N VAL A 388 -17.65 7.57 7.03
CA VAL A 388 -16.38 7.71 6.28
C VAL A 388 -15.84 6.29 6.01
N PRO A 389 -15.61 5.90 4.74
CA PRO A 389 -15.70 6.70 3.52
C PRO A 389 -17.07 6.65 2.82
N TYR A 390 -18.07 5.86 3.26
CA TYR A 390 -19.18 5.45 2.39
C TYR A 390 -20.28 6.49 2.12
N ARG A 391 -20.39 7.58 2.89
CA ARG A 391 -21.45 8.58 2.67
C ARG A 391 -21.47 9.15 1.24
N PRO A 392 -20.35 9.62 0.66
CA PRO A 392 -20.31 9.99 -0.75
C PRO A 392 -20.78 8.87 -1.69
N LEU A 393 -20.37 7.62 -1.48
CA LEU A 393 -20.81 6.50 -2.34
C LEU A 393 -22.31 6.28 -2.26
N VAL A 394 -22.91 6.33 -1.06
CA VAL A 394 -24.37 6.29 -0.88
C VAL A 394 -25.03 7.43 -1.65
N PHE A 395 -24.55 8.67 -1.47
CA PHE A 395 -25.13 9.84 -2.12
C PHE A 395 -25.11 9.77 -3.64
N SER A 396 -24.13 9.07 -4.23
CA SER A 396 -24.03 8.90 -5.68
C SER A 396 -25.27 8.26 -6.32
N PHE A 397 -26.04 7.45 -5.58
CA PHE A 397 -27.27 6.81 -6.04
C PHE A 397 -28.48 7.75 -6.08
N TYR A 398 -28.39 8.91 -5.42
CA TYR A 398 -29.51 9.83 -5.22
C TYR A 398 -29.32 11.19 -5.88
N ARG A 399 -28.34 11.32 -6.79
CA ARG A 399 -28.09 12.57 -7.53
C ARG A 399 -29.01 12.72 -8.73
N ASP A 400 -29.37 13.97 -9.01
CA ASP A 400 -30.17 14.33 -10.18
C ASP A 400 -29.37 14.18 -11.48
N THR A 401 -28.04 14.33 -11.40
CA THR A 401 -27.16 14.24 -12.57
C THR A 401 -26.08 13.18 -12.41
N LYS A 402 -25.73 12.54 -13.53
CA LYS A 402 -24.63 11.56 -13.60
C LYS A 402 -23.27 12.18 -13.24
N ALA A 403 -23.09 13.47 -13.49
CA ALA A 403 -21.85 14.18 -13.16
C ALA A 403 -21.67 14.27 -11.63
N GLU A 404 -22.71 14.63 -10.89
CA GLU A 404 -22.68 14.66 -9.43
C GLU A 404 -22.46 13.26 -8.83
N SER A 405 -23.07 12.22 -9.41
CA SER A 405 -22.80 10.83 -9.00
C SER A 405 -21.32 10.47 -9.17
N ILE A 406 -20.69 10.88 -10.29
CA ILE A 406 -19.26 10.67 -10.53
C ILE A 406 -18.39 11.44 -9.54
N ASP A 407 -18.72 12.69 -9.25
CA ASP A 407 -17.98 13.52 -8.28
C ASP A 407 -18.03 12.92 -6.87
N ASP A 408 -19.18 12.39 -6.47
CA ASP A 408 -19.35 11.68 -5.20
C ASP A 408 -18.54 10.38 -5.14
N ILE A 409 -18.53 9.59 -6.22
CA ILE A 409 -17.69 8.38 -6.30
C ILE A 409 -16.20 8.76 -6.26
N ALA A 410 -15.80 9.85 -6.91
CA ALA A 410 -14.43 10.34 -6.84
C ALA A 410 -14.04 10.72 -5.40
N ALA A 411 -14.91 11.45 -4.68
CA ALA A 411 -14.68 11.80 -3.28
C ALA A 411 -14.60 10.58 -2.35
N TYR A 412 -15.43 9.56 -2.59
CA TYR A 412 -15.32 8.27 -1.92
C TYR A 412 -13.94 7.64 -2.15
N LEU A 413 -13.51 7.51 -3.41
CA LEU A 413 -12.23 6.88 -3.74
C LEU A 413 -11.02 7.62 -3.15
N ASP A 414 -11.07 8.95 -3.08
CA ASP A 414 -9.99 9.77 -2.53
C ASP A 414 -9.85 9.62 -1.00
N THR A 415 -10.94 9.23 -0.31
CA THR A 415 -10.96 9.01 1.15
C THR A 415 -10.93 7.54 1.56
N TRP A 416 -11.12 6.63 0.61
CA TRP A 416 -11.24 5.19 0.84
C TRP A 416 -10.06 4.61 1.61
N TYR A 417 -8.83 4.73 1.08
CA TYR A 417 -7.65 4.12 1.71
C TYR A 417 -7.36 4.69 3.11
N PRO A 418 -7.32 6.03 3.32
CA PRO A 418 -7.13 6.60 4.66
C PRO A 418 -8.19 6.19 5.68
N ALA A 419 -9.44 5.94 5.25
CA ALA A 419 -10.52 5.54 6.13
C ALA A 419 -10.38 4.09 6.62
N MET A 420 -9.60 3.27 5.93
CA MET A 420 -9.37 1.86 6.27
C MET A 420 -8.25 1.67 7.29
N LEU A 421 -7.84 2.71 8.03
CA LEU A 421 -6.72 2.66 8.99
C LEU A 421 -6.82 1.49 10.00
N ASP A 422 -8.04 1.19 10.44
CA ASP A 422 -8.32 0.13 11.42
C ASP A 422 -8.44 -1.27 10.79
N ALA A 423 -8.43 -1.37 9.45
CA ALA A 423 -8.46 -2.65 8.76
C ALA A 423 -7.14 -3.41 8.96
N THR A 424 -7.24 -4.72 9.16
CA THR A 424 -6.08 -5.57 9.44
C THR A 424 -5.10 -5.61 8.27
N TRP A 425 -5.60 -5.39 7.05
CA TRP A 425 -4.81 -5.32 5.81
C TRP A 425 -4.17 -3.95 5.52
N HIS A 426 -4.57 -2.88 6.22
CA HIS A 426 -4.06 -1.51 5.98
C HIS A 426 -2.55 -1.47 6.10
N ASP A 427 -1.86 -0.81 5.16
CA ASP A 427 -0.40 -0.81 5.04
C ASP A 427 0.24 -2.21 4.85
N GLY A 428 -0.54 -3.24 4.51
CA GLY A 428 0.01 -4.57 4.19
C GLY A 428 1.01 -4.56 3.04
N HIS A 429 0.88 -3.61 2.10
CA HIS A 429 1.87 -3.40 1.05
C HIS A 429 3.25 -2.98 1.59
N LEU A 430 3.33 -2.44 2.82
CA LEU A 430 4.61 -2.13 3.45
C LEU A 430 5.35 -3.38 3.96
N ASP A 431 4.61 -4.45 4.22
CA ASP A 431 5.09 -5.73 4.74
C ASP A 431 5.43 -6.75 3.64
N VAL A 432 5.15 -6.42 2.38
CA VAL A 432 5.49 -7.22 1.19
C VAL A 432 6.99 -7.52 1.21
N GLY A 433 7.34 -8.79 1.42
CA GLY A 433 8.71 -9.29 1.39
C GLY A 433 9.47 -9.39 2.71
N ALA A 434 8.91 -8.96 3.82
CA ALA A 434 9.56 -9.17 5.10
C ALA A 434 9.35 -10.65 5.58
N LYS A 435 10.29 -11.26 6.36
CA LYS A 435 10.20 -12.63 6.98
C LYS A 435 10.08 -12.69 8.53
N GLY A 436 9.12 -13.44 9.12
CA GLY A 436 8.76 -13.38 10.57
C GLY A 436 7.25 -13.17 10.93
N LYS A 437 6.90 -13.38 12.22
CA LYS A 437 5.53 -13.31 12.79
C LYS A 437 5.00 -11.87 12.89
N GLY A 438 3.69 -11.68 12.69
CA GLY A 438 2.98 -10.41 12.88
C GLY A 438 2.83 -9.54 11.62
N ARG A 439 2.90 -10.13 10.43
CA ARG A 439 2.77 -9.40 9.16
C ARG A 439 1.37 -9.36 8.62
N LYS A 440 1.09 -8.24 7.98
CA LYS A 440 -0.10 -8.05 7.15
C LYS A 440 0.15 -8.64 5.76
N ILE A 441 -0.87 -9.30 5.21
CA ILE A 441 -0.80 -9.87 3.86
C ILE A 441 -1.40 -8.84 2.91
N TYR A 442 -0.70 -8.54 1.81
CA TYR A 442 -1.21 -7.68 0.75
C TYR A 442 -1.77 -8.55 -0.39
N PHE A 443 -3.05 -8.39 -0.70
CA PHE A 443 -3.70 -9.10 -1.80
C PHE A 443 -4.38 -8.14 -2.79
N GLY A 444 -4.15 -6.83 -2.66
CA GLY A 444 -4.74 -5.78 -3.47
C GLY A 444 -5.59 -4.80 -2.66
N TYR A 445 -5.75 -3.58 -3.19
CA TYR A 445 -6.60 -2.53 -2.63
C TYR A 445 -7.66 -2.13 -3.64
N TRP A 446 -8.90 -2.58 -3.46
CA TRP A 446 -9.90 -2.50 -4.52
C TRP A 446 -11.24 -1.97 -4.02
N ALA A 447 -11.60 -0.75 -4.42
CA ALA A 447 -12.94 -0.20 -4.20
C ALA A 447 -13.93 -0.76 -5.24
N VAL A 448 -14.21 -2.06 -5.16
CA VAL A 448 -15.06 -2.81 -6.13
C VAL A 448 -16.50 -2.30 -6.12
N GLU A 449 -17.00 -1.95 -4.95
CA GLU A 449 -18.31 -1.35 -4.72
C GLU A 449 -18.50 -0.02 -5.46
N ALA A 450 -17.46 0.81 -5.54
CA ALA A 450 -17.49 2.06 -6.30
C ALA A 450 -17.53 1.81 -7.82
N ALA A 451 -16.79 0.82 -8.31
CA ALA A 451 -16.87 0.39 -9.70
C ALA A 451 -18.25 -0.21 -10.03
N ALA A 452 -18.83 -0.98 -9.11
CA ALA A 452 -20.16 -1.53 -9.26
C ALA A 452 -21.22 -0.42 -9.31
N ALA A 453 -21.12 0.60 -8.45
CA ALA A 453 -22.00 1.78 -8.51
C ALA A 453 -21.90 2.51 -9.86
N ALA A 454 -20.68 2.78 -10.34
CA ALA A 454 -20.47 3.42 -11.64
C ALA A 454 -21.06 2.60 -12.81
N TYR A 455 -20.96 1.28 -12.73
CA TYR A 455 -21.57 0.36 -13.71
C TYR A 455 -23.10 0.37 -13.63
N LEU A 456 -23.68 0.18 -12.44
CA LEU A 456 -25.13 0.09 -12.22
C LEU A 456 -25.86 1.40 -12.58
N LEU A 457 -25.26 2.54 -12.26
CA LEU A 457 -25.77 3.88 -12.60
C LEU A 457 -25.48 4.28 -14.06
N ALA A 458 -24.83 3.40 -14.84
CA ALA A 458 -24.42 3.63 -16.22
C ALA A 458 -23.69 4.96 -16.42
N LEU A 459 -22.72 5.24 -15.54
CA LEU A 459 -21.94 6.49 -15.54
C LEU A 459 -20.77 6.41 -16.52
N ASP A 460 -20.27 7.57 -16.97
CA ASP A 460 -18.96 7.66 -17.63
C ASP A 460 -17.87 7.75 -16.55
N ASP A 461 -17.11 6.66 -16.39
CA ASP A 461 -16.09 6.49 -15.36
C ASP A 461 -14.70 6.97 -15.80
N SER A 462 -14.57 7.64 -16.95
CA SER A 462 -13.27 8.03 -17.52
C SER A 462 -12.41 8.83 -16.54
N SER A 463 -13.01 9.70 -15.71
CA SER A 463 -12.30 10.51 -14.69
C SER A 463 -11.82 9.71 -13.47
N LEU A 464 -12.31 8.48 -13.29
CA LEU A 464 -11.98 7.62 -12.15
C LEU A 464 -10.81 6.66 -12.47
N ARG A 465 -10.50 6.45 -13.75
CA ARG A 465 -9.61 5.37 -14.24
C ARG A 465 -8.15 5.46 -13.79
N ASP A 466 -7.69 6.64 -13.42
CA ASP A 466 -6.32 6.87 -12.94
C ASP A 466 -6.16 6.58 -11.43
N ARG A 467 -7.27 6.40 -10.70
CA ARG A 467 -7.23 6.08 -9.27
C ARG A 467 -6.82 4.63 -9.07
N LEU A 468 -5.75 4.42 -8.30
CA LEU A 468 -5.14 3.10 -8.10
C LEU A 468 -6.12 2.03 -7.59
N VAL A 469 -7.05 2.42 -6.72
CA VAL A 469 -8.01 1.51 -6.08
C VAL A 469 -9.26 1.25 -6.92
N TYR A 470 -9.45 1.95 -8.05
CA TYR A 470 -10.62 1.81 -8.92
C TYR A 470 -10.42 0.68 -9.96
N PRO A 471 -11.19 -0.42 -9.90
CA PRO A 471 -11.00 -1.57 -10.79
C PRO A 471 -11.63 -1.37 -12.18
N LYS A 472 -11.06 -0.46 -12.98
CA LYS A 472 -11.58 -0.06 -14.30
C LYS A 472 -11.85 -1.21 -15.28
N ASP A 473 -11.03 -2.26 -15.27
CA ASP A 473 -11.17 -3.37 -16.21
C ASP A 473 -12.33 -4.32 -15.84
N LEU A 474 -12.74 -4.37 -14.56
CA LEU A 474 -13.97 -5.05 -14.15
C LEU A 474 -15.20 -4.34 -14.71
N VAL A 475 -15.20 -3.01 -14.77
CA VAL A 475 -16.28 -2.22 -15.38
C VAL A 475 -16.34 -2.46 -16.88
N ASP A 476 -15.19 -2.46 -17.56
CA ASP A 476 -15.10 -2.76 -19.00
C ASP A 476 -15.61 -4.16 -19.31
N PHE A 477 -15.19 -5.15 -18.52
CA PHE A 477 -15.67 -6.52 -18.64
C PHE A 477 -17.19 -6.60 -18.47
N ALA A 478 -17.74 -5.92 -17.46
CA ALA A 478 -19.17 -5.90 -17.24
C ALA A 478 -19.94 -5.32 -18.43
N ARG A 479 -19.54 -4.15 -18.91
CA ARG A 479 -20.18 -3.50 -20.07
C ARG A 479 -20.09 -4.35 -21.34
N SER A 480 -18.96 -5.02 -21.58
CA SER A 480 -18.78 -5.90 -22.75
C SER A 480 -19.76 -7.08 -22.77
N ARG A 481 -20.12 -7.61 -21.59
CA ARG A 481 -21.06 -8.73 -21.45
C ARG A 481 -22.52 -8.32 -21.60
N ASP A 482 -22.84 -7.05 -21.34
CA ASP A 482 -24.15 -6.50 -21.68
C ASP A 482 -24.34 -6.36 -23.20
N THR A 483 -23.29 -5.93 -23.90
CA THR A 483 -23.32 -5.83 -25.37
C THR A 483 -23.41 -7.20 -26.05
N ASP A 484 -22.74 -8.23 -25.52
CA ASP A 484 -22.80 -9.59 -26.06
C ASP A 484 -24.19 -10.26 -25.89
N LYS A 485 -25.01 -9.77 -24.94
CA LYS A 485 -26.41 -10.21 -24.77
C LYS A 485 -27.37 -9.50 -25.73
N GLN A 486 -26.92 -8.48 -26.47
CA GLN A 486 -27.68 -7.83 -27.55
C GLN A 486 -27.17 -8.20 -28.96
N PRO A 487 -27.30 -9.45 -29.45
CA PRO A 487 -27.34 -9.72 -30.88
C PRO A 487 -28.81 -9.87 -31.34
N ASP A 488 -29.22 -9.05 -32.31
CA ASP A 488 -30.53 -8.99 -32.99
C ASP A 488 -31.66 -8.19 -32.31
N ALA A 489 -31.50 -6.86 -32.24
CA ALA A 489 -32.61 -5.96 -32.54
C ALA A 489 -32.47 -5.51 -34.01
N ALA A 490 -33.29 -6.11 -34.88
CA ALA A 490 -33.32 -5.86 -36.32
C ALA A 490 -33.50 -4.37 -36.69
N PRO A 491 -33.03 -3.94 -37.87
CA PRO A 491 -32.92 -2.53 -38.21
C PRO A 491 -34.30 -1.89 -38.44
N ASP A 492 -34.34 -0.64 -38.02
CA ASP A 492 -35.35 0.39 -38.24
C ASP A 492 -36.24 0.16 -39.48
N GLY A 493 -37.46 -0.31 -39.22
CA GLY A 493 -38.51 -0.53 -40.22
C GLY A 493 -39.44 0.67 -40.26
N THR A 494 -39.20 1.53 -41.24
CA THR A 494 -40.01 2.69 -41.62
C THR A 494 -41.49 2.31 -41.83
N ARG A 495 -42.42 2.92 -41.07
CA ARG A 495 -43.60 3.65 -41.59
C ARG A 495 -44.47 4.26 -40.50
#